data_AF-A0A519UPP5-F1
#
_entry.id   AF-A0A519UPP5-F1
#
_cell.length_a   1.000
_cell.length_b   1.000
_cell.length_c   1.000
_cell.angle_alpha   90.00
_cell.angle_beta   90.00
_cell.angle_gamma   90.00
#
_symmetry.space_group_name_H-M   'P 1'
#
loop_
_entity.id
_entity.type
_entity.pdbx_description
1 polymer ?
#
loop_
_entity_poly.entity_id
_entity_poly.type
_entity_poly.pdbx_seq_one_letter_code
_entity_poly.pdbx_strand_id
1 'polypeptide(L)'
;MFTDLISTHPIVFYGAIALMAFLMVLVSIPSIIFTSLKYNLFDKNDLHRKNHDLSISRLGGLAIVSSFVICILLFSAMINFKEANFLTVSCIILAALGLKDDVYGTRTSTKFILQMIVASILVFFGGFRLSSLYGVFNIGDMNLLWGGLFSIILIIFLNNAFNLIDGIDGLAAGIG
;
A
#
# COMPACT_ATOMS: atom_id res chain seq x y z
N MET A 1 3.52 -31.47 -6.35
CA MET A 1 2.96 -31.63 -4.98
C MET A 1 2.36 -30.35 -4.43
N PHE A 2 3.13 -29.26 -4.24
CA PHE A 2 2.58 -27.98 -3.71
C PHE A 2 1.71 -27.22 -4.73
N THR A 3 2.12 -27.21 -6.00
CA THR A 3 1.34 -26.67 -7.12
C THR A 3 0.01 -27.41 -7.32
N ASP A 4 0.00 -28.72 -7.07
CA ASP A 4 -1.19 -29.56 -7.16
C ASP A 4 -2.17 -29.26 -6.01
N LEU A 5 -1.66 -28.91 -4.82
CA LEU A 5 -2.50 -28.48 -3.70
C LEU A 5 -3.19 -27.13 -3.99
N ILE A 6 -2.46 -26.20 -4.63
CA ILE A 6 -3.00 -24.88 -5.05
C ILE A 6 -4.11 -25.06 -6.09
N SER A 7 -3.90 -25.93 -7.08
CA SER A 7 -4.91 -26.18 -8.13
C SER A 7 -6.13 -26.94 -7.62
N THR A 8 -5.94 -27.85 -6.66
CA THR A 8 -7.04 -28.67 -6.12
C THR A 8 -7.88 -27.91 -5.09
N HIS A 9 -7.28 -27.01 -4.31
CA HIS A 9 -7.97 -26.25 -3.24
C HIS A 9 -7.58 -24.76 -3.22
N PRO A 10 -7.98 -23.97 -4.24
CA PRO A 10 -7.60 -22.55 -4.33
C PRO A 10 -8.11 -21.70 -3.16
N ILE A 11 -9.30 -22.02 -2.63
CA ILE A 11 -9.90 -21.32 -1.49
C ILE A 11 -9.05 -21.46 -0.22
N VAL A 12 -8.50 -22.65 0.03
CA VAL A 12 -7.64 -22.91 1.20
C VAL A 12 -6.35 -22.11 1.06
N PHE A 13 -5.79 -22.02 -0.15
CA PHE A 13 -4.61 -21.23 -0.43
C PHE A 13 -4.82 -19.73 -0.19
N TYR A 14 -5.90 -19.14 -0.75
CA TYR A 14 -6.22 -17.73 -0.50
C TYR A 14 -6.55 -17.45 0.98
N GLY A 15 -7.26 -18.37 1.64
CA GLY A 15 -7.54 -18.28 3.07
C GLY A 15 -6.28 -18.30 3.92
N ALA A 16 -5.28 -19.13 3.57
CA ALA A 16 -4.00 -19.17 4.26
C ALA A 16 -3.21 -17.86 4.09
N ILE A 17 -3.22 -17.26 2.89
CA ILE A 17 -2.58 -15.95 2.65
C ILE A 17 -3.22 -14.87 3.53
N ALA A 18 -4.56 -14.78 3.52
CA ALA A 18 -5.29 -13.78 4.30
C ALA A 18 -5.06 -13.95 5.81
N LEU A 19 -5.12 -15.18 6.31
CA LEU A 19 -4.86 -15.49 7.72
C LEU A 19 -3.42 -15.13 8.11
N MET A 20 -2.44 -15.47 7.27
CA MET A 20 -1.03 -15.16 7.53
C MET A 20 -0.79 -13.64 7.58
N ALA A 21 -1.34 -12.90 6.61
CA ALA A 21 -1.25 -11.44 6.59
C ALA A 21 -1.87 -10.82 7.86
N PHE A 22 -3.05 -11.30 8.26
CA PHE A 22 -3.73 -10.83 9.47
C PHE A 22 -2.92 -11.10 10.74
N LEU A 23 -2.39 -12.31 10.90
CA LEU A 23 -1.56 -12.68 12.05
C LEU A 23 -0.25 -11.87 12.10
N MET A 24 0.39 -11.64 10.95
CA MET A 24 1.61 -10.80 10.89
C MET A 24 1.34 -9.37 11.34
N VAL A 25 0.22 -8.77 10.91
CA VAL A 25 -0.17 -7.43 11.37
C VAL A 25 -0.40 -7.45 12.87
N LEU A 26 -1.21 -8.39 13.39
CA LEU A 26 -1.51 -8.49 14.82
C LEU A 26 -0.26 -8.60 15.69
N VAL A 27 0.72 -9.41 15.27
CA VAL A 27 1.99 -9.59 16.00
C VAL A 27 2.89 -8.37 15.89
N SER A 28 2.85 -7.64 14.77
CA SER A 28 3.70 -6.47 14.55
C SER A 28 3.24 -5.22 15.30
N ILE A 29 1.94 -5.08 15.56
CA ILE A 29 1.36 -3.89 16.20
C ILE A 29 1.97 -3.61 17.59
N PRO A 30 2.07 -4.56 18.54
CA PRO A 30 2.70 -4.31 19.84
C PRO A 30 4.14 -3.80 19.74
N SER A 31 4.95 -4.37 18.83
CA SER A 31 6.33 -3.95 18.60
C SER A 31 6.43 -2.54 18.04
N ILE A 32 5.50 -2.16 17.16
CA ILE A 32 5.43 -0.81 16.59
C ILE A 32 5.01 0.21 17.65
N ILE A 33 4.02 -0.11 18.49
CA ILE A 33 3.60 0.75 19.60
C ILE A 33 4.77 0.96 20.58
N PHE A 34 5.46 -0.11 20.96
CA PHE A 34 6.63 -0.03 21.84
C PHE A 34 7.74 0.84 21.25
N THR A 35 8.04 0.67 19.96
CA THR A 35 9.06 1.47 19.25
C THR A 35 8.66 2.94 19.19
N SER A 36 7.39 3.23 18.89
CA SER A 36 6.84 4.59 18.89
C SER A 36 7.01 5.26 20.25
N LEU A 37 6.71 4.53 21.35
CA LEU A 37 6.90 4.98 22.73
C LEU A 37 8.37 5.25 23.04
N LYS A 38 9.26 4.32 22.69
CA LYS A 38 10.70 4.41 22.99
C LYS A 38 11.37 5.58 22.29
N TYR A 39 11.02 5.85 21.03
CA TYR A 39 11.66 6.89 20.22
C TYR A 39 10.89 8.22 20.19
N ASN A 40 9.80 8.35 20.95
CA ASN A 40 8.92 9.52 20.95
C ASN A 40 8.47 9.92 19.54
N LEU A 41 8.14 8.94 18.70
CA LEU A 41 7.64 9.14 17.33
C LEU A 41 6.15 9.51 17.33
N PHE A 42 5.77 10.39 18.24
CA PHE A 42 4.42 10.92 18.37
C PHE A 42 4.38 12.34 17.85
N ASP A 43 3.19 12.76 17.43
CA ASP A 43 2.96 14.16 17.11
C ASP A 43 3.17 15.02 18.36
N LYS A 44 4.31 15.73 18.42
CA LYS A 44 4.68 16.60 19.54
C LYS A 44 3.94 17.94 19.56
N ASN A 45 3.05 18.20 18.61
CA ASN A 45 2.47 19.51 18.39
C ASN A 45 0.97 19.55 18.70
N ASP A 46 0.60 19.70 19.99
CA ASP A 46 -0.42 20.67 20.39
C ASP A 46 -0.52 20.82 21.92
N LEU A 47 0.43 21.49 22.55
CA LEU A 47 0.34 21.87 23.98
C LEU A 47 -0.75 22.92 24.26
N HIS A 48 -1.48 23.39 23.23
CA HIS A 48 -2.51 24.43 23.37
C HIS A 48 -3.91 24.02 22.92
N ARG A 49 -4.13 22.80 22.38
CA ARG A 49 -5.45 22.47 21.79
C ARG A 49 -5.95 21.03 21.86
N LYS A 50 -5.42 20.14 22.71
CA LYS A 50 -6.00 18.79 22.87
C LYS A 50 -6.11 18.36 24.33
N ASN A 51 -7.34 18.09 24.76
CA ASN A 51 -7.73 17.61 26.10
C ASN A 51 -7.65 16.07 26.23
N HIS A 52 -6.84 15.40 25.41
CA HIS A 52 -6.68 13.94 25.43
C HIS A 52 -5.20 13.55 25.57
N ASP A 53 -4.86 12.92 26.69
CA ASP A 53 -3.52 12.51 27.14
C ASP A 53 -2.86 11.37 26.33
N LEU A 54 -3.47 10.90 25.24
CA LEU A 54 -2.99 9.71 24.52
C LEU A 54 -2.28 10.12 23.23
N SER A 55 -0.95 10.01 23.25
CA SER A 55 -0.10 10.12 22.07
C SER A 55 -0.33 8.92 21.13
N ILE A 56 -1.07 9.12 20.04
CA ILE A 56 -1.39 8.06 19.06
C ILE A 56 -0.20 7.85 18.12
N SER A 57 0.21 6.60 17.93
CA SER A 57 1.30 6.25 16.99
C SER A 57 0.81 6.33 15.55
N ARG A 58 1.50 7.11 14.71
CA ARG A 58 1.24 7.18 13.25
C ARG A 58 1.85 6.03 12.46
N LEU A 59 2.58 5.13 13.13
CA LEU A 59 3.37 4.07 12.47
C LEU A 59 2.58 2.81 12.14
N GLY A 60 1.26 2.77 12.40
CA GLY A 60 0.42 1.60 12.14
C GLY A 60 0.45 1.12 10.69
N GLY A 61 0.53 2.04 9.72
CA GLY A 61 0.65 1.71 8.29
C GLY A 61 1.90 0.88 7.97
N LEU A 62 2.98 1.02 8.76
CA LEU A 62 4.20 0.23 8.58
C LEU A 62 3.96 -1.25 8.91
N ALA A 63 3.06 -1.56 9.86
CA ALA A 63 2.66 -2.93 10.18
C ALA A 63 2.00 -3.61 8.97
N ILE A 64 1.11 -2.87 8.32
CA ILE A 64 0.34 -3.34 7.17
C ILE A 64 1.27 -3.55 5.97
N VAL A 65 2.08 -2.56 5.63
CA VAL A 65 2.99 -2.67 4.48
C VAL A 65 4.01 -3.78 4.67
N SER A 66 4.63 -3.89 5.86
CA SER A 66 5.62 -4.94 6.12
C SER A 66 5.00 -6.34 6.02
N SER A 67 3.82 -6.54 6.60
CA SER A 67 3.08 -7.81 6.51
C SER A 67 2.69 -8.14 5.06
N PHE A 68 2.23 -7.14 4.30
CA PHE A 68 1.88 -7.27 2.89
C PHE A 68 3.10 -7.65 2.03
N VAL A 69 4.23 -6.98 2.21
CA VAL A 69 5.48 -7.25 1.49
C VAL A 69 5.99 -8.65 1.80
N ILE A 70 5.99 -9.07 3.07
CA ILE A 70 6.42 -10.42 3.46
C ILE A 70 5.51 -11.49 2.83
N CYS A 71 4.19 -11.30 2.88
CA CYS A 71 3.26 -12.23 2.27
C CYS A 71 3.47 -12.32 0.75
N ILE A 72 3.59 -11.18 0.06
CA ILE A 72 3.87 -11.19 -1.38
C ILE A 72 5.17 -11.93 -1.68
N LEU A 73 6.26 -11.64 -0.99
CA LEU A 73 7.54 -12.30 -1.26
C LEU A 73 7.47 -13.81 -1.04
N LEU A 74 6.77 -14.25 0.02
CA LEU A 74 6.64 -15.66 0.34
C LEU A 74 5.78 -16.41 -0.68
N PHE A 75 4.61 -15.86 -1.05
CA PHE A 75 3.66 -16.54 -1.91
C PHE A 75 3.90 -16.31 -3.41
N SER A 76 4.44 -15.16 -3.83
CA SER A 76 4.76 -14.89 -5.25
C SER A 76 5.80 -15.88 -5.79
N ALA A 77 6.77 -16.27 -4.97
CA ALA A 77 7.76 -17.29 -5.31
C ALA A 77 7.11 -18.66 -5.57
N MET A 78 6.02 -18.99 -4.88
CA MET A 78 5.32 -20.28 -5.02
C MET A 78 4.55 -20.37 -6.34
N ILE A 79 4.01 -19.25 -6.83
CA ILE A 79 3.20 -19.18 -8.06
C ILE A 79 3.96 -18.59 -9.26
N ASN A 80 5.27 -18.32 -9.12
CA ASN A 80 6.12 -17.67 -10.14
C ASN A 80 5.56 -16.33 -10.66
N PHE A 81 4.94 -15.53 -9.79
CA PHE A 81 4.39 -14.23 -10.16
C PHE A 81 5.50 -13.18 -10.20
N LYS A 82 6.13 -13.01 -11.37
CA LYS A 82 7.32 -12.15 -11.54
C LYS A 82 7.01 -10.66 -11.39
N GLU A 83 5.80 -10.28 -11.77
CA GLU A 83 5.29 -8.90 -11.71
C GLU A 83 5.13 -8.42 -10.26
N ALA A 84 5.05 -9.34 -9.30
CA ALA A 84 5.08 -9.06 -7.87
C ALA A 84 6.28 -8.20 -7.47
N ASN A 85 7.44 -8.38 -8.10
CA ASN A 85 8.65 -7.63 -7.78
C ASN A 85 8.46 -6.13 -7.97
N PHE A 86 7.78 -5.72 -9.05
CA PHE A 86 7.50 -4.31 -9.32
C PHE A 86 6.49 -3.74 -8.33
N LEU A 87 5.48 -4.55 -7.95
CA LEU A 87 4.54 -4.18 -6.90
C LEU A 87 5.24 -4.00 -5.55
N THR A 88 6.10 -4.93 -5.15
CA THR A 88 6.87 -4.88 -3.90
C THR A 88 7.76 -3.64 -3.85
N VAL A 89 8.54 -3.37 -4.90
CA VAL A 89 9.41 -2.18 -4.97
C VAL A 89 8.59 -0.90 -4.85
N SER A 90 7.47 -0.80 -5.59
CA SER A 90 6.57 0.35 -5.53
C SER A 90 5.96 0.56 -4.15
N CYS A 91 5.53 -0.51 -3.48
CA CYS A 91 5.02 -0.43 -2.11
C CYS A 91 6.08 0.05 -1.11
N ILE A 92 7.32 -0.44 -1.22
CA ILE A 92 8.42 -0.01 -0.35
C ILE A 92 8.71 1.49 -0.53
N ILE A 93 8.75 1.98 -1.78
CA ILE A 93 8.98 3.40 -2.07
C ILE A 93 7.85 4.26 -1.49
N LEU A 94 6.59 3.90 -1.70
CA LEU A 94 5.45 4.64 -1.16
C LEU A 94 5.40 4.61 0.37
N ALA A 95 5.74 3.48 0.98
CA ALA A 95 5.78 3.38 2.44
C ALA A 95 6.92 4.20 3.04
N ALA A 96 8.10 4.23 2.41
CA ALA A 96 9.19 5.10 2.82
C ALA A 96 8.82 6.59 2.67
N LEU A 97 8.09 6.94 1.61
CA LEU A 97 7.56 8.29 1.42
C LEU A 97 6.54 8.66 2.50
N GLY A 98 5.58 7.78 2.80
CA GLY A 98 4.59 7.99 3.85
C GLY A 98 5.24 8.15 5.23
N LEU A 99 6.16 7.24 5.57
CA LEU A 99 6.92 7.32 6.83
C LEU A 99 7.72 8.62 6.94
N LYS A 100 8.40 9.03 5.86
CA LYS A 100 9.13 10.30 5.84
C LYS A 100 8.19 11.49 6.05
N ASP A 101 7.02 11.46 5.43
CA ASP A 101 6.01 12.50 5.57
C ASP A 101 5.45 12.59 6.99
N ASP A 102 5.17 11.45 7.63
CA ASP A 102 4.66 11.41 9.00
C ASP A 102 5.68 11.92 10.04
N VAL A 103 6.97 11.64 9.82
CA VAL A 103 8.05 11.99 10.77
C VAL A 103 8.61 13.39 10.55
N TYR A 104 8.86 13.78 9.30
CA TYR A 104 9.58 15.03 8.97
C TYR A 104 8.77 16.01 8.12
N GLY A 105 7.63 15.57 7.58
CA GLY A 105 6.93 16.27 6.51
C GLY A 105 7.68 16.18 5.18
N THR A 106 6.94 16.14 4.08
CA THR A 106 7.51 16.11 2.73
C THR A 106 6.85 17.16 1.84
N ARG A 107 7.66 17.85 1.03
CA ARG A 107 7.16 18.82 0.05
C ARG A 107 6.25 18.11 -0.96
N THR A 108 5.15 18.77 -1.34
CA THR A 108 4.17 18.26 -2.32
C THR A 108 4.81 17.87 -3.65
N SER A 109 5.80 18.64 -4.12
CA SER A 109 6.54 18.32 -5.34
C SER A 109 7.31 17.01 -5.25
N THR A 110 7.97 16.74 -4.12
CA THR A 110 8.70 15.48 -3.89
C THR A 110 7.73 14.29 -3.82
N LYS A 111 6.58 14.45 -3.16
CA LYS A 111 5.53 13.41 -3.12
C LYS A 111 5.07 13.05 -4.54
N PHE A 112 4.74 14.07 -5.33
CA PHE A 112 4.25 13.88 -6.69
C PHE A 112 5.27 13.21 -7.61
N ILE A 113 6.55 13.63 -7.56
CA ILE A 113 7.62 13.01 -8.35
C ILE A 113 7.80 11.53 -8.00
N LEU A 114 7.79 11.18 -6.71
CA LEU A 114 7.91 9.78 -6.28
C LEU A 114 6.70 8.94 -6.68
N GLN A 115 5.49 9.48 -6.55
CA GLN A 115 4.28 8.81 -7.04
C GLN A 115 4.31 8.61 -8.56
N MET A 116 4.85 9.56 -9.32
CA MET A 116 5.04 9.42 -10.77
C MET A 116 6.05 8.33 -11.13
N ILE A 117 7.16 8.24 -10.40
CA ILE A 117 8.16 7.16 -10.56
C ILE A 117 7.49 5.80 -10.27
N VAL A 118 6.79 5.69 -9.15
CA VAL A 118 6.08 4.46 -8.76
C VAL A 118 5.03 4.05 -9.79
N ALA A 119 4.21 4.98 -10.25
CA ALA A 119 3.20 4.72 -11.27
C ALA A 119 3.85 4.26 -12.59
N SER A 120 4.98 4.86 -12.97
CA SER A 120 5.74 4.45 -14.16
C SER A 120 6.32 3.05 -14.01
N ILE A 121 6.85 2.69 -12.84
CA ILE A 121 7.34 1.34 -12.55
C ILE A 121 6.21 0.30 -12.75
N LEU A 122 5.05 0.56 -12.15
CA LEU A 122 3.89 -0.34 -12.22
C LEU A 122 3.37 -0.50 -13.65
N VAL A 123 3.25 0.61 -14.39
CA VAL A 123 2.64 0.61 -15.73
C VAL A 123 3.59 0.01 -16.78
N PHE A 124 4.84 0.47 -16.83
CA PHE A 124 5.77 0.08 -17.90
C PHE A 124 6.46 -1.26 -17.64
N PHE A 125 6.82 -1.55 -16.39
CA PHE A 125 7.55 -2.77 -16.05
C PHE A 125 6.65 -3.85 -15.45
N GLY A 126 5.71 -3.46 -14.59
CA GLY A 126 4.73 -4.38 -13.99
C GLY A 126 3.54 -4.71 -14.90
N GLY A 127 3.34 -3.97 -15.99
CA GLY A 127 2.20 -4.15 -16.88
C GLY A 127 0.85 -3.79 -16.26
N PHE A 128 0.83 -3.20 -15.05
CA PHE A 128 -0.37 -2.79 -14.31
C PHE A 128 -1.00 -1.55 -14.95
N ARG A 129 -1.72 -1.77 -16.05
CA ARG A 129 -2.41 -0.73 -16.80
C ARG A 129 -3.79 -1.21 -17.24
N LEU A 130 -4.69 -0.27 -17.44
CA LEU A 130 -5.99 -0.52 -18.03
C LEU A 130 -5.84 -0.88 -19.51
N SER A 131 -6.35 -2.05 -19.89
CA SER A 131 -6.43 -2.53 -21.28
C SER A 131 -7.75 -2.19 -21.94
N SER A 132 -8.80 -1.90 -21.16
CA SER A 132 -10.15 -1.62 -21.64
C SER A 132 -10.92 -0.84 -20.58
N LEU A 133 -11.88 -0.01 -21.01
CA LEU A 133 -12.88 0.60 -20.13
C LEU A 133 -14.18 -0.22 -20.09
N TYR A 134 -14.22 -1.40 -20.70
CA TYR A 134 -15.35 -2.33 -20.67
C TYR A 134 -16.71 -1.69 -21.02
N GLY A 135 -16.70 -0.70 -21.93
CA GLY A 135 -17.92 -0.01 -22.38
C GLY A 135 -18.30 1.24 -21.58
N VAL A 136 -17.53 1.60 -20.54
CA VAL A 136 -17.72 2.87 -19.82
C VAL A 136 -17.48 4.04 -20.80
N PHE A 137 -18.42 4.99 -20.84
CA PHE A 137 -18.46 6.07 -21.84
C PHE A 137 -18.44 5.59 -23.30
N ASN A 138 -18.91 4.38 -23.57
CA ASN A 138 -18.85 3.73 -24.89
C ASN A 138 -17.41 3.50 -25.39
N ILE A 139 -16.44 3.42 -24.47
CA ILE A 139 -15.04 3.11 -24.77
C ILE A 139 -14.80 1.63 -24.42
N GLY A 140 -14.40 0.86 -25.44
CA GLY A 140 -13.95 -0.53 -25.28
C GLY A 140 -12.45 -0.59 -24.99
N ASP A 141 -11.73 -1.28 -25.87
CA ASP A 141 -10.30 -1.52 -25.70
C ASP A 141 -9.48 -0.24 -25.86
N MET A 142 -8.45 -0.14 -25.01
CA MET A 142 -7.52 0.98 -24.98
C MET A 142 -6.17 0.55 -25.55
N ASN A 143 -5.63 1.40 -26.43
CA ASN A 143 -4.23 1.33 -26.85
C ASN A 143 -3.30 1.42 -25.63
N LEU A 144 -2.16 0.71 -25.68
CA LEU A 144 -1.06 0.76 -24.72
C LEU A 144 -0.74 2.16 -24.18
N LEU A 145 -0.63 3.17 -25.06
CA LEU A 145 -0.33 4.56 -24.70
C LEU A 145 -1.45 5.18 -23.86
N TRP A 146 -2.70 5.12 -24.33
CA TRP A 146 -3.83 5.73 -23.62
C TRP A 146 -4.16 5.01 -22.31
N GLY A 147 -4.13 3.67 -22.33
CA GLY A 147 -4.31 2.86 -21.14
C GLY A 147 -3.21 3.11 -20.11
N GLY A 148 -1.95 3.22 -20.55
CA GLY A 148 -0.82 3.54 -19.69
C GLY A 148 -0.91 4.94 -19.07
N LEU A 149 -1.13 5.98 -19.89
CA LEU A 149 -1.27 7.37 -19.41
C LEU A 149 -2.41 7.51 -18.42
N PHE A 150 -3.57 6.93 -18.73
CA PHE A 150 -4.73 6.96 -17.83
C PHE A 150 -4.43 6.23 -16.51
N SER A 151 -3.74 5.08 -16.57
CA SER A 151 -3.35 4.33 -15.36
C SER A 151 -2.37 5.11 -14.48
N ILE A 152 -1.40 5.83 -15.07
CA ILE A 152 -0.48 6.67 -14.30
C ILE A 152 -1.24 7.75 -13.54
N ILE A 153 -2.13 8.47 -14.23
CA ILE A 153 -2.96 9.51 -13.62
C ILE A 153 -3.84 8.92 -12.52
N LEU A 154 -4.46 7.76 -12.78
CA LEU A 154 -5.34 7.09 -11.83
C LEU A 154 -4.60 6.63 -10.56
N ILE A 155 -3.42 6.04 -10.69
CA ILE A 155 -2.60 5.60 -9.54
C ILE A 155 -2.23 6.80 -8.67
N ILE A 156 -1.76 7.89 -9.29
CA ILE A 156 -1.41 9.12 -8.55
C ILE A 156 -2.65 9.70 -7.89
N PHE A 157 -3.78 9.77 -8.61
CA PHE A 157 -5.04 10.28 -8.08
C PHE A 157 -5.51 9.48 -6.87
N LEU A 158 -5.55 8.15 -6.95
CA LEU A 158 -5.97 7.27 -5.86
C LEU A 158 -5.07 7.44 -4.63
N ASN A 159 -3.74 7.48 -4.81
CA ASN A 159 -2.82 7.69 -3.69
C ASN A 159 -3.08 9.02 -2.95
N ASN A 160 -3.33 10.10 -3.68
CA ASN A 160 -3.66 11.39 -3.07
C ASN A 160 -5.07 11.40 -2.46
N ALA A 161 -6.04 10.74 -3.10
CA ALA A 161 -7.41 10.64 -2.58
C ALA A 161 -7.47 9.90 -1.24
N PHE A 162 -6.79 8.75 -1.12
CA PHE A 162 -6.70 8.02 0.15
C PHE A 162 -5.97 8.83 1.23
N ASN A 163 -4.86 9.49 0.90
CA ASN A 163 -4.14 10.34 1.85
C ASN A 163 -4.97 11.53 2.35
N LEU A 164 -5.89 12.06 1.52
CA LEU A 164 -6.81 13.14 1.91
C LEU A 164 -7.95 12.66 2.81
N ILE A 165 -8.41 11.41 2.65
CA ILE A 165 -9.54 10.84 3.40
C ILE A 165 -9.07 10.23 4.74
N ASP A 166 -7.79 9.85 4.87
CA ASP A 166 -7.17 9.29 6.09
C ASP A 166 -7.02 10.29 7.25
N GLY A 167 -7.76 11.41 7.23
CA GLY A 167 -7.84 12.37 8.32
C GLY A 167 -8.88 12.02 9.40
N ILE A 168 -9.63 10.93 9.22
CA ILE A 168 -10.66 10.43 10.13
C ILE A 168 -10.29 9.04 10.60
N ASP A 169 -10.24 8.84 11.93
CA ASP A 169 -9.87 7.56 12.56
C ASP A 169 -10.65 6.37 11.97
N GLY A 170 -9.94 5.44 11.34
CA GLY A 170 -10.49 4.20 10.81
C GLY A 170 -11.24 4.28 9.48
N LEU A 171 -11.41 5.48 8.90
CA LEU A 171 -12.15 5.63 7.63
C LEU A 171 -11.39 5.03 6.44
N ALA A 172 -10.10 5.34 6.31
CA ALA A 172 -9.29 4.81 5.21
C ALA A 172 -9.13 3.28 5.32
N ALA A 173 -8.97 2.75 6.53
CA ALA A 173 -8.84 1.32 6.79
C ALA A 173 -10.16 0.54 6.60
N GLY A 174 -11.32 1.19 6.67
CA GLY A 174 -12.62 0.56 6.44
C GLY A 174 -13.07 0.54 4.98
N ILE A 175 -12.58 1.49 4.16
CA ILE A 175 -12.95 1.62 2.74
C ILE A 175 -11.94 0.89 1.83
N GLY A 176 -10.65 0.88 2.19
CA GLY A 176 -9.58 0.23 1.44
C GLY A 176 -9.48 -1.26 1.73
#